data_AF-A0A7C4SDN6-F1
#
_entry.id   AF-A0A7C4SDN6-F1
#
_cell.length_a   1.000
_cell.length_b   1.000
_cell.length_c   1.000
_cell.angle_alpha   90.00
_cell.angle_beta   90.00
_cell.angle_gamma   90.00
#
_symmetry.space_group_name_H-M   'P 1'
#
loop_
_entity.id
_entity.type
_entity.pdbx_description
1 polymer ?
#
loop_
_entity_poly.entity_id
_entity_poly.type
_entity_poly.pdbx_seq_one_letter_code
_entity_poly.pdbx_strand_id
1 'polypeptide(L)'
;MKVCLFEDGKEVDFFPLTMTRAVYELRCGRTTLLEKIVDAFGKGAEVCLHARDYLTEALRERYSGYTVNSLGEWDDVLFVNGRWLYKGEQIDLKDEYVGVSGDQIVFVKAKKETVRKYWGLPISEIVKKLGEELGRDSVKANLAQWPWDLVFANPEMIKYDFERLGKRGVHGKVHGHLEIVGDKGMVYIAPTAKVYPYVVIDAEEGP
;
A
#
# COMPACT_ATOMS: atom_id res chain seq x y z
N MET A 1 12.23 -12.96 6.31
CA MET A 1 11.61 -11.69 6.73
C MET A 1 10.15 -11.70 6.33
N LYS A 2 9.30 -11.09 7.16
CA LYS A 2 7.86 -10.90 6.91
C LYS A 2 7.52 -9.43 6.77
N VAL A 3 6.47 -9.14 6.01
CA VAL A 3 5.84 -7.82 5.95
C VAL A 3 4.44 -7.93 6.52
N CYS A 4 4.20 -7.29 7.66
CA CYS A 4 2.91 -7.32 8.34
C CYS A 4 2.21 -5.96 8.20
N LEU A 5 1.16 -5.88 7.38
CA LEU A 5 0.33 -4.68 7.33
C LEU A 5 -0.61 -4.67 8.53
N PHE A 6 -0.80 -3.52 9.18
CA PHE A 6 -1.65 -3.41 10.37
C PHE A 6 -2.62 -2.23 10.33
N GLU A 7 -3.80 -2.43 10.94
CA GLU A 7 -4.71 -1.36 11.35
C GLU A 7 -4.28 -0.78 12.71
N ASP A 8 -4.38 0.54 12.87
CA ASP A 8 -3.91 1.28 14.05
C ASP A 8 -5.04 1.96 14.86
N GLY A 9 -6.28 1.51 14.67
CA GLY A 9 -7.48 2.04 15.32
C GLY A 9 -8.09 3.24 14.62
N LYS A 10 -7.43 3.77 13.58
CA LYS A 10 -7.92 4.90 12.77
C LYS A 10 -8.77 4.49 11.58
N GLU A 11 -8.99 3.20 11.37
CA GLU A 11 -9.90 2.70 10.35
C GLU A 11 -11.34 3.19 10.54
N VAL A 12 -11.76 3.55 11.75
CA VAL A 12 -13.10 4.11 12.03
C VAL A 12 -13.34 5.45 11.33
N ASP A 13 -12.29 6.24 11.13
CA ASP A 13 -12.34 7.54 10.44
C ASP A 13 -12.62 7.37 8.93
N PHE A 14 -12.54 6.14 8.41
CA PHE A 14 -12.81 5.78 7.02
C PHE A 14 -14.19 5.13 6.81
N PHE A 15 -15.05 5.07 7.82
CA PHE A 15 -16.40 4.57 7.63
C PHE A 15 -17.18 5.39 6.59
N PRO A 16 -18.02 4.73 5.77
CA PRO A 16 -18.38 3.31 5.83
C PRO A 16 -17.43 2.37 5.07
N LEU A 17 -16.40 2.90 4.38
CA LEU A 17 -15.56 2.13 3.46
C LEU A 17 -14.84 0.96 4.16
N THR A 18 -14.40 1.20 5.40
CA THR A 18 -13.69 0.23 6.22
C THR A 18 -14.61 -0.65 7.06
N MET A 19 -15.94 -0.56 6.95
CA MET A 19 -16.82 -1.46 7.71
C MET A 19 -16.68 -2.92 7.24
N THR A 20 -16.48 -3.14 5.94
CA THR A 20 -16.36 -4.47 5.31
C THR A 20 -14.97 -4.76 4.73
N ARG A 21 -14.05 -3.81 4.89
CA ARG A 21 -12.69 -3.84 4.35
C ARG A 21 -11.70 -3.33 5.39
N ALA A 22 -10.50 -3.88 5.39
CA ALA A 22 -9.40 -3.27 6.11
C ALA A 22 -8.94 -1.99 5.39
N VAL A 23 -8.35 -1.03 6.11
CA VAL A 23 -7.98 0.27 5.52
C VAL A 23 -6.97 0.14 4.36
N TYR A 24 -6.07 -0.85 4.41
CA TYR A 24 -5.11 -1.10 3.33
C TYR A 24 -5.76 -1.68 2.05
N GLU A 25 -7.01 -2.16 2.10
CA GLU A 25 -7.73 -2.61 0.92
C GLU A 25 -8.34 -1.45 0.11
N LEU A 26 -8.26 -0.22 0.62
CA LEU A 26 -8.76 0.96 -0.09
C LEU A 26 -7.87 1.28 -1.30
N ARG A 27 -8.50 1.71 -2.39
CA ARG A 27 -7.83 2.08 -3.64
C ARG A 27 -7.43 3.55 -3.62
N CYS A 28 -6.19 3.83 -4.02
CA CYS A 28 -5.70 5.17 -4.26
C CYS A 28 -4.73 5.10 -5.45
N GLY A 29 -5.14 5.66 -6.58
CA GLY A 29 -4.55 5.40 -7.88
C GLY A 29 -5.16 4.17 -8.56
N ARG A 30 -4.34 3.46 -9.33
CA ARG A 30 -4.72 2.21 -10.01
C ARG A 30 -4.84 1.05 -9.02
N THR A 31 -4.01 1.05 -7.99
CA THR A 31 -3.84 -0.06 -7.03
C THR A 31 -4.38 0.28 -5.64
N THR A 32 -4.57 -0.75 -4.81
CA THR A 32 -4.84 -0.63 -3.37
C THR A 32 -3.57 -0.25 -2.60
N LEU A 33 -3.74 0.31 -1.40
CA LEU A 33 -2.59 0.59 -0.52
C LEU A 33 -1.80 -0.69 -0.21
N LEU A 34 -2.50 -1.82 0.00
CA LEU A 34 -1.92 -3.14 0.18
C LEU A 34 -1.03 -3.54 -0.99
N GLU A 35 -1.54 -3.46 -2.22
CA GLU A 35 -0.78 -3.81 -3.43
C GLU A 35 0.50 -2.97 -3.53
N LYS A 36 0.44 -1.66 -3.25
CA LYS A 36 1.62 -0.77 -3.28
C LYS A 36 2.67 -1.18 -2.25
N ILE A 37 2.25 -1.46 -1.01
CA ILE A 37 3.16 -1.84 0.06
C ILE A 37 3.78 -3.21 -0.21
N VAL A 38 3.01 -4.19 -0.69
CA VAL A 38 3.54 -5.52 -1.03
C VAL A 38 4.49 -5.45 -2.22
N ASP A 39 4.18 -4.65 -3.25
CA ASP A 39 5.04 -4.42 -4.40
C ASP A 39 6.36 -3.73 -4.01
N ALA A 40 6.34 -2.86 -3.00
CA ALA A 40 7.52 -2.15 -2.49
C ALA A 40 8.39 -2.99 -1.55
N PHE A 41 7.78 -3.70 -0.60
CA PHE A 41 8.48 -4.32 0.53
C PHE A 41 8.32 -5.84 0.61
N GLY A 42 7.31 -6.41 -0.06
CA GLY A 42 6.91 -7.82 0.07
C GLY A 42 7.69 -8.80 -0.83
N LYS A 43 8.59 -8.33 -1.69
CA LYS A 43 9.32 -9.21 -2.62
C LYS A 43 10.20 -10.21 -1.86
N GLY A 44 9.81 -11.49 -1.92
CA GLY A 44 10.52 -12.57 -1.23
C GLY A 44 10.21 -12.67 0.28
N ALA A 45 9.23 -11.90 0.78
CA ALA A 45 8.77 -11.95 2.15
C ALA A 45 7.41 -12.66 2.24
N GLU A 46 7.14 -13.30 3.38
CA GLU A 46 5.77 -13.69 3.72
C GLU A 46 4.97 -12.43 4.07
N VAL A 47 3.74 -12.33 3.57
CA VAL A 47 2.86 -11.21 3.88
C VAL A 47 1.88 -11.63 4.98
N CYS A 48 1.76 -10.77 5.98
CA CYS A 48 0.81 -10.87 7.08
C CYS A 48 -0.14 -9.66 7.03
N LEU A 49 -1.42 -9.90 7.29
CA LEU A 49 -2.46 -8.90 7.36
C LEU A 49 -3.08 -8.87 8.75
N HIS A 50 -2.94 -7.76 9.46
CA HIS A 50 -3.62 -7.51 10.72
C HIS A 50 -4.78 -6.54 10.54
N ALA A 51 -5.96 -6.96 10.97
CA ALA A 51 -7.19 -6.18 10.95
C ALA A 51 -8.13 -6.64 12.07
N ARG A 52 -9.25 -5.95 12.24
CA ARG A 52 -10.32 -6.33 13.19
C ARG A 52 -10.78 -7.78 13.00
N ASP A 53 -11.03 -8.47 14.11
CA ASP A 53 -11.29 -9.92 14.14
C ASP A 53 -12.39 -10.38 13.19
N TYR A 54 -13.48 -9.63 13.08
CA TYR A 54 -14.62 -10.00 12.24
C TYR A 54 -14.31 -9.97 10.73
N LEU A 55 -13.21 -9.31 10.31
CA LEU A 55 -12.74 -9.32 8.92
C LEU A 55 -11.84 -10.52 8.60
N THR A 56 -11.44 -11.32 9.61
CA THR A 56 -10.43 -12.39 9.45
C THR A 56 -10.79 -13.36 8.34
N GLU A 57 -12.01 -13.91 8.34
CA GLU A 57 -12.43 -14.91 7.36
C GLU A 57 -12.54 -14.31 5.95
N ALA A 58 -13.09 -13.10 5.83
CA ALA A 58 -13.17 -12.39 4.56
C ALA A 58 -11.78 -12.09 3.97
N LEU A 59 -10.81 -11.73 4.81
CA LEU A 59 -9.43 -11.49 4.39
C LEU A 59 -8.74 -12.79 3.96
N ARG A 60 -8.95 -13.91 4.67
CA ARG A 60 -8.41 -15.23 4.30
C ARG A 60 -8.95 -15.69 2.94
N GLU A 61 -10.23 -15.45 2.68
CA GLU A 61 -10.85 -15.77 1.39
C GLU A 61 -10.27 -14.90 0.26
N ARG A 62 -10.15 -13.59 0.47
CA ARG A 62 -9.64 -12.65 -0.54
C ARG A 62 -8.13 -12.80 -0.80
N TYR A 63 -7.36 -13.17 0.22
CA TYR A 63 -5.90 -13.19 0.20
C TYR A 63 -5.35 -14.54 0.68
N SER A 64 -5.72 -15.63 -0.01
CA SER A 64 -5.34 -17.00 0.36
C SER A 64 -3.83 -17.28 0.43
N GLY A 65 -3.01 -16.44 -0.21
CA GLY A 65 -1.54 -16.52 -0.13
C GLY A 65 -0.94 -15.83 1.10
N TYR A 66 -1.73 -15.11 1.91
CA TYR A 66 -1.26 -14.31 3.04
C TYR A 66 -1.71 -14.90 4.37
N THR A 67 -0.93 -14.63 5.43
CA THR A 67 -1.34 -14.93 6.80
C THR A 67 -2.23 -13.80 7.33
N VAL A 68 -3.28 -14.12 8.08
CA VAL A 68 -4.23 -13.12 8.60
C VAL A 68 -4.31 -13.23 10.12
N ASN A 69 -4.12 -12.11 10.81
CA ASN A 69 -4.12 -11.98 12.27
C ASN A 69 -3.20 -12.98 12.99
N SER A 70 -2.10 -13.35 12.34
CA SER A 70 -1.09 -14.24 12.88
C SER A 70 0.25 -13.97 12.19
N LEU A 71 1.32 -13.90 12.98
CA LEU A 71 2.68 -13.78 12.46
C LEU A 71 3.28 -15.12 12.02
N GLY A 72 2.61 -16.26 12.26
CA GLY A 72 3.09 -17.59 11.86
C GLY A 72 4.41 -17.97 12.55
N GLU A 73 5.39 -18.48 11.79
CA GLU A 73 6.71 -18.81 12.32
C GLU A 73 7.57 -17.59 12.68
N TRP A 74 8.54 -17.79 13.58
CA TRP A 74 9.44 -16.75 14.07
C TRP A 74 10.43 -16.25 13.00
N ASP A 75 10.37 -14.97 12.68
CA ASP A 75 11.20 -14.31 11.66
C ASP A 75 11.32 -12.81 11.97
N ASP A 76 12.21 -12.12 11.26
CA ASP A 76 12.26 -10.65 11.25
C ASP A 76 10.99 -10.10 10.61
N VAL A 77 10.43 -9.02 11.18
CA VAL A 77 9.16 -8.46 10.73
C VAL A 77 9.29 -6.97 10.44
N LEU A 78 8.82 -6.56 9.27
CA LEU A 78 8.51 -5.19 8.94
C LEU A 78 7.00 -4.98 9.12
N PHE A 79 6.59 -4.35 10.21
CA PHE A 79 5.22 -3.90 10.40
C PHE A 79 4.99 -2.61 9.63
N VAL A 80 3.91 -2.52 8.85
CA VAL A 80 3.62 -1.37 8.00
C VAL A 80 2.19 -0.90 8.25
N ASN A 81 2.01 0.39 8.50
CA ASN A 81 0.69 0.97 8.75
C ASN A 81 -0.13 0.92 7.46
N GLY A 82 -1.32 0.32 7.53
CA GLY A 82 -2.20 0.13 6.38
C GLY A 82 -2.73 1.42 5.76
N ARG A 83 -2.63 2.56 6.45
CA ARG A 83 -3.07 3.89 5.98
C ARG A 83 -2.01 4.61 5.15
N TRP A 84 -0.82 4.04 4.99
CA TRP A 84 0.28 4.73 4.34
C TRP A 84 0.06 4.91 2.85
N LEU A 85 0.03 6.18 2.43
CA LEU A 85 -0.02 6.62 1.04
C LEU A 85 1.36 6.51 0.38
N TYR A 86 1.95 5.32 0.40
CA TYR A 86 3.28 5.08 -0.14
C TYR A 86 3.34 5.39 -1.64
N LYS A 87 4.24 6.28 -2.01
CA LYS A 87 4.48 6.75 -3.38
C LYS A 87 5.96 6.73 -3.76
N GLY A 88 6.70 5.76 -3.22
CA GLY A 88 8.11 5.54 -3.55
C GLY A 88 9.10 6.27 -2.65
N GLU A 89 8.70 6.68 -1.44
CA GLU A 89 9.60 7.31 -0.49
C GLU A 89 10.77 6.38 -0.15
N GLN A 90 12.00 6.91 -0.24
CA GLN A 90 13.19 6.14 0.09
C GLN A 90 13.30 5.95 1.60
N ILE A 91 13.26 4.69 2.03
CA ILE A 91 13.34 4.33 3.44
C ILE A 91 14.56 3.46 3.68
N ASP A 92 15.39 3.90 4.61
CA ASP A 92 16.64 3.23 4.93
C ASP A 92 16.39 2.08 5.92
N LEU A 93 16.08 0.89 5.42
CA LEU A 93 15.79 -0.28 6.25
C LEU A 93 17.07 -0.96 6.79
N LYS A 94 18.06 -0.23 7.33
CA LYS A 94 19.36 -0.82 7.74
C LYS A 94 19.32 -1.62 9.05
N ASP A 95 18.62 -1.16 10.09
CA ASP A 95 18.56 -1.85 11.40
C ASP A 95 17.14 -1.88 12.01
N GLU A 96 17.00 -2.24 13.29
CA GLU A 96 15.73 -2.14 14.01
C GLU A 96 15.41 -0.68 14.36
N TYR A 97 14.29 -0.18 13.85
CA TYR A 97 13.83 1.18 14.18
C TYR A 97 12.36 1.35 13.84
N VAL A 98 11.81 2.46 14.32
CA VAL A 98 10.42 2.86 14.14
C VAL A 98 10.40 4.12 13.29
N GLY A 99 9.83 4.03 12.08
CA GLY A 99 9.57 5.20 11.26
C GLY A 99 8.28 5.88 11.71
N VAL A 100 8.36 7.15 12.10
CA VAL A 100 7.20 7.94 12.53
C VAL A 100 6.94 9.16 11.64
N SER A 101 5.67 9.50 11.47
CA SER A 101 5.22 10.76 10.88
C SER A 101 4.41 11.50 11.95
N GLY A 102 5.00 12.55 12.52
CA GLY A 102 4.49 13.14 13.76
C GLY A 102 4.56 12.16 14.92
N ASP A 103 3.43 11.87 15.54
CA ASP A 103 3.28 10.88 16.62
C ASP A 103 2.85 9.49 16.14
N GLN A 104 2.55 9.34 14.84
CA GLN A 104 2.00 8.12 14.26
C GLN A 104 3.10 7.20 13.74
N ILE A 105 3.00 5.92 14.07
CA ILE A 105 3.89 4.88 13.55
C ILE A 105 3.51 4.59 12.10
N VAL A 106 4.47 4.79 11.19
CA VAL A 106 4.34 4.47 9.76
C VAL A 106 4.78 3.04 9.52
N PHE A 107 5.91 2.65 10.11
CA PHE A 107 6.38 1.27 10.09
C PHE A 107 7.29 0.98 11.30
N VAL A 108 7.45 -0.31 11.60
CA VAL A 108 8.41 -0.81 12.59
C VAL A 108 9.18 -1.93 11.94
N LYS A 109 10.51 -1.80 11.86
CA LYS A 109 11.38 -2.91 11.51
C LYS A 109 11.92 -3.52 12.79
N ALA A 110 11.63 -4.79 13.04
CA ALA A 110 12.09 -5.50 14.22
C ALA A 110 12.69 -6.86 13.84
N LYS A 111 13.77 -7.23 14.51
CA LYS A 111 14.41 -8.56 14.42
C LYS A 111 13.57 -9.57 15.18
N LYS A 112 13.70 -10.82 14.77
CA LYS A 112 13.03 -11.98 15.38
C LYS A 112 13.15 -12.01 16.91
N GLU A 113 14.33 -11.71 17.44
CA GLU A 113 14.61 -11.73 18.88
C GLU A 113 13.81 -10.69 19.65
N THR A 114 13.62 -9.51 19.06
CA THR A 114 12.87 -8.39 19.66
C THR A 114 11.38 -8.64 19.58
N VAL A 115 10.87 -9.07 18.41
CA VAL A 115 9.46 -9.48 18.24
C VAL A 115 9.10 -10.58 19.24
N ARG A 116 10.05 -11.47 19.54
CA ARG A 116 9.83 -12.60 20.44
C ARG A 116 9.52 -12.27 21.89
N LYS A 117 9.92 -11.08 22.37
CA LYS A 117 9.58 -10.61 23.71
C LYS A 117 8.08 -10.40 23.90
N TYR A 118 7.36 -10.09 22.82
CA TYR A 118 5.94 -9.73 22.83
C TYR A 118 5.06 -10.81 22.17
N TRP A 119 5.60 -11.99 21.95
CA TRP A 119 4.87 -13.06 21.28
C TRP A 119 3.62 -13.49 22.03
N GLY A 120 2.55 -13.76 21.29
CA GLY A 120 1.24 -14.13 21.84
C GLY A 120 0.36 -12.94 22.21
N LEU A 121 0.88 -11.71 22.19
CA LEU A 121 0.05 -10.50 22.23
C LEU A 121 -0.62 -10.26 20.86
N PRO A 122 -1.77 -9.55 20.82
CA PRO A 122 -2.32 -9.04 19.58
C PRO A 122 -1.29 -8.22 18.80
N ILE A 123 -1.31 -8.30 17.46
CA ILE A 123 -0.33 -7.60 16.60
C ILE A 123 -0.32 -6.09 16.88
N SER A 124 -1.48 -5.47 17.11
CA SER A 124 -1.58 -4.05 17.50
C SER A 124 -0.81 -3.73 18.78
N GLU A 125 -0.83 -4.61 19.79
CA GLU A 125 -0.06 -4.46 21.02
C GLU A 125 1.44 -4.69 20.79
N ILE A 126 1.81 -5.65 19.96
CA ILE A 126 3.22 -5.88 19.57
C ILE A 126 3.78 -4.62 18.92
N VAL A 127 3.09 -4.05 17.93
CA VAL A 127 3.52 -2.82 17.25
C VAL A 127 3.66 -1.67 18.24
N LYS A 128 2.71 -1.51 19.15
CA LYS A 128 2.78 -0.48 20.21
C LYS A 128 4.01 -0.67 21.10
N LYS A 129 4.25 -1.88 21.58
CA LYS A 129 5.39 -2.21 22.47
C LYS A 129 6.72 -2.00 21.79
N LEU A 130 6.87 -2.44 20.54
CA LEU A 130 8.06 -2.17 19.74
C LEU A 130 8.24 -0.66 19.50
N GLY A 131 7.16 0.07 19.28
CA GLY A 131 7.15 1.52 19.18
C GLY A 131 7.59 2.25 20.46
N GLU A 132 7.41 1.64 21.63
CA GLU A 132 7.86 2.15 22.94
C GLU A 132 9.33 1.77 23.24
N GLU A 133 9.77 0.58 22.83
CA GLU A 133 11.12 0.05 23.12
C GLU A 133 12.20 0.56 22.15
N LEU A 134 11.90 0.62 20.86
CA LEU A 134 12.87 0.92 19.82
C LEU A 134 13.05 2.43 19.62
N GLY A 135 14.20 2.81 19.06
CA GLY A 135 14.46 4.18 18.60
C GLY A 135 13.48 4.59 17.51
N ARG A 136 13.08 5.87 17.53
CA ARG A 136 12.15 6.47 16.56
C ARG A 136 12.88 7.47 15.68
N ASP A 137 12.66 7.34 14.38
CA ASP A 137 13.15 8.27 13.37
C ASP A 137 11.98 8.92 12.64
N SER A 138 12.03 10.24 12.48
CA SER A 138 11.05 10.94 11.66
C SER A 138 11.27 10.59 10.20
N VAL A 139 10.23 10.08 9.54
CA VAL A 139 10.25 9.76 8.11
C VAL A 139 9.31 10.67 7.35
N LYS A 140 9.67 11.00 6.10
CA LYS A 140 8.78 11.69 5.19
C LYS A 140 7.76 10.68 4.66
N ALA A 141 6.64 10.55 5.33
CA ALA A 141 5.56 9.65 4.95
C ALA A 141 4.20 10.26 5.31
N ASN A 142 3.20 9.99 4.47
CA ASN A 142 1.84 10.45 4.66
C ASN A 142 0.94 9.26 5.00
N LEU A 143 0.28 9.31 6.15
CA LEU A 143 -0.79 8.39 6.49
C LEU A 143 -2.12 9.07 6.15
N ALA A 144 -2.97 8.41 5.39
CA ALA A 144 -4.34 8.87 5.19
C ALA A 144 -5.05 8.92 6.55
N GLN A 145 -5.73 10.02 6.85
CA GLN A 145 -6.55 10.18 8.06
C GLN A 145 -8.03 10.02 7.76
N TRP A 146 -8.45 10.39 6.55
CA TRP A 146 -9.85 10.41 6.13
C TRP A 146 -10.03 9.91 4.69
N PRO A 147 -11.25 9.53 4.27
CA PRO A 147 -11.53 9.10 2.91
C PRO A 147 -11.12 10.11 1.83
N TRP A 148 -11.27 11.42 2.09
CA TRP A 148 -10.88 12.45 1.13
C TRP A 148 -9.37 12.57 0.93
N ASP A 149 -8.54 12.10 1.87
CA ASP A 149 -7.09 12.07 1.67
C ASP A 149 -6.71 11.13 0.52
N LEU A 150 -7.47 10.04 0.33
CA LEU A 150 -7.32 9.15 -0.83
C LEU A 150 -7.68 9.85 -2.13
N VAL A 151 -8.69 10.74 -2.11
CA VAL A 151 -9.11 11.53 -3.27
C VAL A 151 -8.05 12.57 -3.62
N PHE A 152 -7.52 13.29 -2.63
CA PHE A 152 -6.49 14.30 -2.84
C PHE A 152 -5.14 13.70 -3.27
N ALA A 153 -4.81 12.51 -2.76
CA ALA A 153 -3.60 11.79 -3.16
C ALA A 153 -3.74 11.07 -4.52
N ASN A 154 -4.96 10.89 -5.02
CA ASN A 154 -5.24 10.08 -6.20
C ASN A 154 -4.43 10.51 -7.46
N PRO A 155 -4.32 11.81 -7.81
CA PRO A 155 -3.58 12.22 -9.00
C PRO A 155 -2.10 11.85 -8.94
N GLU A 156 -1.44 12.07 -7.79
CA GLU A 156 -0.04 11.69 -7.61
C GLU A 156 0.14 10.17 -7.61
N MET A 157 -0.81 9.44 -7.02
CA MET A 157 -0.78 7.98 -6.96
C MET A 157 -0.99 7.33 -8.33
N ILE A 158 -1.82 7.92 -9.21
CA ILE A 158 -1.97 7.48 -10.60
C ILE A 158 -0.64 7.62 -11.35
N LYS A 159 0.05 8.75 -11.19
CA LYS A 159 1.37 8.98 -11.81
C LYS A 159 2.38 7.95 -11.33
N TYR A 160 2.47 7.75 -10.01
CA TYR A 160 3.34 6.73 -9.41
C TYR A 160 3.02 5.32 -9.95
N ASP A 161 1.75 4.92 -10.00
CA ASP A 161 1.34 3.61 -10.50
C ASP A 161 1.66 3.43 -11.98
N PHE A 162 1.50 4.48 -12.79
CA PHE A 162 1.80 4.45 -14.21
C PHE A 162 3.30 4.28 -14.46
N GLU A 163 4.14 4.99 -13.70
CA GLU A 163 5.60 4.82 -13.73
C GLU A 163 6.01 3.40 -13.34
N ARG A 164 5.44 2.86 -12.23
CA ARG A 164 5.68 1.48 -11.78
C ARG A 164 5.23 0.43 -12.79
N LEU A 165 4.13 0.69 -13.51
CA LEU A 165 3.64 -0.19 -14.56
C LEU A 165 4.68 -0.36 -15.68
N GLY A 166 5.49 0.66 -15.94
CA GLY A 166 6.57 0.63 -16.93
C GLY A 166 6.09 0.41 -18.37
N LYS A 167 4.80 0.64 -18.65
CA LYS A 167 4.18 0.46 -19.97
C LYS A 167 3.77 1.80 -20.54
N ARG A 168 4.11 2.03 -21.81
CA ARG A 168 3.82 3.27 -22.54
C ARG A 168 3.54 2.95 -24.02
N GLY A 169 2.87 3.86 -24.69
CA GLY A 169 2.59 3.80 -26.12
C GLY A 169 1.31 3.06 -26.50
N VAL A 170 1.02 3.11 -27.81
CA VAL A 170 -0.17 2.52 -28.41
C VAL A 170 0.18 1.17 -29.02
N HIS A 171 -0.30 0.09 -28.42
CA HIS A 171 -0.06 -1.28 -28.90
C HIS A 171 -1.31 -1.97 -29.44
N GLY A 172 -2.49 -1.38 -29.19
CA GLY A 172 -3.77 -1.88 -29.66
C GLY A 172 -4.09 -1.49 -31.10
N LYS A 173 -5.25 -1.96 -31.59
CA LYS A 173 -5.71 -1.66 -32.96
C LYS A 173 -6.43 -0.31 -32.99
N VAL A 174 -5.89 0.65 -33.74
CA VAL A 174 -6.53 1.95 -33.98
C VAL A 174 -7.26 1.91 -35.33
N HIS A 175 -8.56 2.13 -35.29
CA HIS A 175 -9.42 2.27 -36.45
C HIS A 175 -9.62 3.78 -36.69
N GLY A 176 -8.93 4.35 -37.67
CA GLY A 176 -9.03 5.77 -38.00
C GLY A 176 -8.05 6.65 -37.22
N HIS A 177 -8.41 7.92 -37.02
CA HIS A 177 -7.56 8.91 -36.33
C HIS A 177 -7.73 8.81 -34.81
N LEU A 178 -6.60 8.71 -34.10
CA LEU A 178 -6.48 8.87 -32.66
C LEU A 178 -5.62 10.11 -32.40
N GLU A 179 -6.22 11.12 -31.78
CA GLU A 179 -5.49 12.30 -31.31
C GLU A 179 -5.03 12.07 -29.87
N ILE A 180 -3.76 12.38 -29.58
CA ILE A 180 -3.25 12.39 -28.21
C ILE A 180 -2.73 13.79 -27.94
N VAL A 181 -3.40 14.49 -27.04
CA VAL A 181 -3.01 15.82 -26.55
C VAL A 181 -2.11 15.63 -25.34
N GLY A 182 -1.03 16.40 -25.23
CA GLY A 182 -0.03 16.25 -24.16
C GLY A 182 1.05 15.20 -24.45
N ASP A 183 1.59 14.58 -23.40
CA ASP A 183 2.71 13.63 -23.51
C ASP A 183 2.22 12.23 -23.93
N LYS A 184 2.55 11.80 -25.16
CA LYS A 184 2.27 10.44 -25.65
C LYS A 184 2.92 9.35 -24.79
N GLY A 185 4.00 9.68 -24.09
CA GLY A 185 4.65 8.83 -23.10
C GLY A 185 3.80 8.56 -21.86
N MET A 186 2.75 9.34 -21.60
CA MET A 186 1.79 9.15 -20.52
C MET A 186 0.59 8.30 -20.96
N VAL A 187 0.53 7.84 -22.21
CA VAL A 187 -0.57 6.99 -22.69
C VAL A 187 -0.11 5.55 -22.82
N TYR A 188 -0.93 4.60 -22.38
CA TYR A 188 -0.77 3.19 -22.69
C TYR A 188 -2.08 2.57 -23.20
N ILE A 189 -2.06 2.09 -24.44
CA ILE A 189 -3.17 1.32 -25.02
C ILE A 189 -2.73 -0.13 -25.18
N ALA A 190 -3.41 -1.03 -24.47
CA ALA A 190 -3.08 -2.45 -24.45
C ALA A 190 -3.21 -3.11 -25.85
N PRO A 191 -2.42 -4.16 -26.15
CA PRO A 191 -2.50 -4.87 -27.44
C PRO A 191 -3.89 -5.42 -27.78
N THR A 192 -4.70 -5.70 -26.77
CA THR A 192 -6.06 -6.24 -26.91
C THR A 192 -7.12 -5.15 -27.12
N ALA A 193 -6.78 -3.87 -26.95
CA ALA A 193 -7.73 -2.77 -27.08
C ALA A 193 -7.98 -2.41 -28.55
N LYS A 194 -9.19 -1.93 -28.82
CA LYS A 194 -9.59 -1.34 -30.10
C LYS A 194 -10.00 0.11 -29.87
N VAL A 195 -9.36 1.02 -30.59
CA VAL A 195 -9.72 2.44 -30.58
C VAL A 195 -10.49 2.73 -31.86
N TYR A 196 -11.68 3.32 -31.74
CA TYR A 196 -12.53 3.68 -32.87
C TYR A 196 -12.22 5.10 -33.37
N PRO A 197 -12.72 5.49 -34.56
CA PRO A 197 -12.42 6.81 -35.11
C PRO A 197 -12.92 7.95 -34.20
N TYR A 198 -12.26 9.11 -34.29
CA TYR A 198 -12.63 10.36 -33.58
C TYR A 198 -12.47 10.29 -32.06
N VAL A 199 -11.49 9.51 -31.59
CA VAL A 199 -11.08 9.49 -30.19
C VAL A 199 -9.96 10.49 -29.96
N VAL A 200 -10.09 11.27 -28.90
CA VAL A 200 -9.05 12.14 -28.34
C VAL A 200 -8.70 11.60 -26.96
N ILE A 201 -7.42 11.39 -26.69
CA ILE A 201 -6.89 11.12 -25.35
C ILE A 201 -6.14 12.36 -24.90
N ASP A 202 -6.59 12.96 -23.81
CA ASP A 202 -5.93 14.10 -23.17
C ASP A 202 -5.01 13.59 -22.06
N ALA A 203 -3.72 13.84 -22.22
CA ALA A 203 -2.66 13.51 -21.28
C ALA A 203 -1.83 14.75 -20.92
N GLU A 204 -2.43 15.95 -20.88
CA GLU A 204 -1.74 17.20 -20.54
C GLU A 204 -1.33 17.26 -19.06
N GLU A 205 -2.17 16.72 -18.15
CA GLU A 205 -1.93 16.79 -16.70
C GLU A 205 -1.46 15.47 -16.06
N GLY A 206 -1.35 14.40 -16.86
CA GLY A 206 -0.95 13.08 -16.40
C GLY A 206 -1.44 11.95 -17.32
N PRO A 207 -1.15 10.70 -16.95
CA PRO A 207 -1.58 9.50 -17.66
C PRO A 207 -3.06 9.13 -17.44
#